data_AF-A0A124GBH8-F1
#
_entry.id   AF-A0A124GBH8-F1
#
_cell.length_a   1.000
_cell.length_b   1.000
_cell.length_c   1.000
_cell.angle_alpha   90.00
_cell.angle_beta   90.00
_cell.angle_gamma   90.00
#
_symmetry.space_group_name_H-M   'P 1'
#
loop_
_entity.id
_entity.type
_entity.pdbx_description
1 polymer ?
#
loop_
_entity_poly.entity_id
_entity_poly.type
_entity_poly.pdbx_seq_one_letter_code
_entity_poly.pdbx_strand_id
1 'polypeptide(L)' 'MLLLRDGRRIPLNYQFAADYDDQRAGYLFCDTATVDPAAFLGRLYVVCDDGTSVIVAITHHSDRYLAVAGRVLAQEDAAA' A
#
# COMPACT_ATOMS: atom_id res chain seq x y z
N MET A 1 2.66 6.41 -3.47
CA MET A 1 1.55 6.21 -4.43
C MET A 1 0.93 4.83 -4.26
N LEU A 2 -0.41 4.70 -4.16
CA LEU A 2 -1.12 3.40 -4.12
C LEU A 2 -1.66 3.05 -5.52
N LEU A 3 -1.44 1.83 -5.96
CA LEU A 3 -2.03 1.26 -7.16
C LEU A 3 -3.17 0.32 -6.78
N LEU A 4 -4.37 0.68 -7.20
CA LEU A 4 -5.56 -0.16 -7.07
C LEU A 4 -5.61 -1.19 -8.20
N ARG A 5 -6.39 -2.25 -7.99
CA ARG A 5 -6.55 -3.36 -8.95
C ARG A 5 -7.18 -2.95 -10.27
N ASP A 6 -7.99 -1.90 -10.26
CA ASP A 6 -8.60 -1.32 -11.46
C ASP A 6 -7.66 -0.38 -12.22
N GLY A 7 -6.39 -0.30 -11.81
CA GLY A 7 -5.37 0.55 -12.44
C GLY A 7 -5.38 1.99 -11.96
N ARG A 8 -6.32 2.40 -11.09
CA ARG A 8 -6.31 3.74 -10.50
C ARG A 8 -5.09 3.92 -9.61
N ARG A 9 -4.56 5.14 -9.64
CA ARG A 9 -3.41 5.56 -8.83
C ARG A 9 -3.86 6.63 -7.86
N ILE A 10 -3.62 6.40 -6.58
CA ILE A 10 -4.02 7.31 -5.50
C ILE A 10 -2.76 7.89 -4.85
N PRO A 11 -2.56 9.22 -4.90
CA PRO A 11 -1.54 9.89 -4.12
C PRO A 11 -1.74 9.61 -2.63
N LEU A 12 -0.65 9.31 -1.92
CA LEU A 12 -0.71 8.99 -0.50
C LEU A 12 0.57 9.41 0.20
N ASN A 13 0.45 9.60 1.51
CA ASN A 13 1.57 9.57 2.44
C ASN A 13 1.58 8.22 3.16
N TYR A 14 2.76 7.73 3.53
CA TYR A 14 2.90 6.46 4.26
C TYR A 14 3.72 6.66 5.53
N GLN A 15 3.42 5.86 6.55
CA GLN A 15 4.19 5.74 7.77
C GLN A 15 4.32 4.27 8.11
N PHE A 16 5.45 3.67 7.74
CA PHE A 16 5.79 2.31 8.16
C PHE A 16 6.47 2.34 9.53
N ALA A 17 6.06 1.41 10.41
CA ALA A 17 6.82 1.08 11.60
C ALA A 17 8.11 0.35 11.17
N ALA A 18 9.19 0.59 11.90
CA ALA A 18 10.57 0.28 11.49
C ALA A 18 10.77 -1.08 10.82
N ASP A 19 11.65 -1.05 9.82
CA ASP A 19 12.01 -2.12 8.89
C ASP A 19 12.64 -3.32 9.61
N TYR A 20 11.84 -4.33 9.96
CA TYR A 20 12.37 -5.65 10.24
C TYR A 20 12.41 -6.44 8.94
N ASP A 21 13.60 -6.51 8.34
CA ASP A 21 13.86 -7.25 7.10
C ASP A 21 13.03 -6.71 5.91
N ASP A 22 12.38 -7.59 5.15
CA ASP A 22 11.50 -7.26 4.03
C ASP A 22 10.10 -6.83 4.46
N GLN A 23 9.73 -6.96 5.74
CA GLN A 23 8.36 -6.67 6.19
C GLN A 23 8.10 -5.18 6.35
N ARG A 24 6.89 -4.77 6.00
CA ARG A 24 6.39 -3.40 6.17
C ARG A 24 5.01 -3.45 6.80
N ALA A 25 4.87 -2.86 7.97
CA ALA A 25 3.58 -2.66 8.62
C ALA A 25 3.45 -1.18 8.97
N GLY A 26 2.25 -0.63 8.90
CA GLY A 26 2.05 0.78 9.21
C GLY A 26 0.75 1.34 8.67
N TYR A 27 0.79 2.61 8.31
CA TYR A 27 -0.39 3.38 7.91
C TYR A 27 -0.18 4.04 6.54
N LEU A 28 -1.23 4.01 5.71
CA LEU A 28 -1.35 4.82 4.50
C LEU A 28 -2.39 5.92 4.76
N PHE A 29 -2.06 7.13 4.33
CA PHE A 29 -2.91 8.31 4.43
C PHE A 29 -3.22 8.79 3.01
N CYS A 30 -4.47 8.63 2.60
CA CYS A 30 -4.96 9.10 1.30
C CYS A 30 -6.46 9.44 1.40
N ASP A 31 -6.93 10.20 0.42
CA ASP A 31 -8.36 10.44 0.26
C ASP A 31 -9.03 9.18 -0.34
N THR A 32 -9.88 8.54 0.46
CA THR A 32 -10.64 7.35 0.08
C THR A 32 -12.11 7.66 -0.19
N ALA A 33 -12.55 8.93 -0.13
CA ALA A 33 -13.97 9.30 -0.16
C ALA A 33 -14.69 8.87 -1.45
N THR A 34 -13.95 8.73 -2.55
CA THR A 34 -14.46 8.33 -3.87
C THR A 34 -14.09 6.90 -4.26
N VAL A 35 -13.48 6.15 -3.33
CA VAL A 35 -12.98 4.80 -3.58
C VAL A 35 -13.95 3.78 -2.99
N ASP A 36 -14.43 2.87 -3.83
CA ASP A 36 -15.19 1.71 -3.37
C ASP A 36 -14.31 0.88 -2.40
N PRO A 37 -14.76 0.60 -1.16
CA PRO A 37 -14.01 -0.24 -0.23
C PRO A 37 -13.60 -1.60 -0.80
N ALA A 38 -14.36 -2.16 -1.76
CA ALA A 38 -14.00 -3.39 -2.45
C ALA A 38 -12.69 -3.28 -3.25
N ALA A 39 -12.30 -2.07 -3.67
CA ALA A 39 -11.03 -1.83 -4.35
C ALA A 39 -9.81 -2.05 -3.44
N PHE A 40 -10.00 -2.07 -2.12
CA PHE A 40 -8.94 -2.37 -1.15
C PHE A 40 -8.77 -3.86 -0.85
N LEU A 41 -9.59 -4.72 -1.46
CA LEU A 41 -9.54 -6.16 -1.22
C LEU A 41 -8.32 -6.80 -1.87
N GLY A 42 -7.63 -7.62 -1.08
CA GLY A 42 -6.47 -8.40 -1.50
C GLY A 42 -5.17 -7.60 -1.49
N ARG A 43 -4.20 -8.05 -2.30
CA ARG A 43 -2.88 -7.43 -2.41
C ARG A 43 -2.94 -6.15 -3.26
N LEU A 44 -2.34 -5.09 -2.75
CA LEU A 44 -2.19 -3.79 -3.40
C LEU A 44 -0.72 -3.41 -3.45
N TYR A 45 -0.35 -2.52 -4.38
CA TYR A 45 1.03 -2.06 -4.54
C TYR A 45 1.17 -0.62 -4.07
N VAL A 46 2.18 -0.37 -3.26
CA VAL A 46 2.60 0.97 -2.86
C VAL A 46 3.97 1.24 -3.43
N VAL A 47 4.09 2.31 -4.22
CA VAL A 47 5.38 2.85 -4.66
C VAL A 47 5.75 3.99 -3.72
N CYS A 48 6.84 3.81 -2.99
CA CYS A 48 7.41 4.76 -2.05
C CYS A 48 8.18 5.86 -2.78
N ASP A 49 8.50 6.95 -2.07
CA ASP A 49 9.11 8.13 -2.68
C ASP A 49 10.58 7.88 -3.11
N ASP A 50 11.21 6.87 -2.52
CA ASP A 50 12.56 6.37 -2.85
C ASP A 50 12.56 5.36 -4.03
N GLY A 51 11.40 5.05 -4.61
CA GLY A 51 11.22 4.06 -5.66
C GLY A 51 11.00 2.63 -5.16
N THR A 52 11.06 2.38 -3.85
CA THR A 52 10.77 1.07 -3.27
C THR A 52 9.33 0.67 -3.51
N SER A 53 9.12 -0.55 -4.01
CA SER A 53 7.78 -1.12 -4.20
C SER A 53 7.44 -2.06 -3.05
N VAL A 54 6.28 -1.85 -2.42
CA VAL A 54 5.79 -2.66 -1.30
C VAL A 54 4.46 -3.26 -1.68
N ILE A 55 4.33 -4.58 -1.53
CA ILE A 55 3.04 -5.25 -1.63
C ILE A 55 2.39 -5.28 -0.25
N VAL A 56 1.18 -4.75 -0.14
CA VAL A 56 0.46 -4.61 1.11
C VAL A 56 -0.93 -5.22 1.05
N ALA A 57 -1.41 -5.71 2.19
CA ALA A 57 -2.80 -6.00 2.44
C ALA A 57 -3.34 -4.98 3.45
N ILE A 58 -4.57 -4.51 3.23
CA ILE A 58 -5.23 -3.62 4.17
C ILE A 58 -5.79 -4.45 5.32
N THR A 59 -5.32 -4.16 6.53
CA THR A 59 -5.74 -4.84 7.76
C THR A 59 -6.82 -4.08 8.51
N HIS A 60 -6.91 -2.76 8.31
CA HIS A 60 -7.94 -1.91 8.88
C HIS A 60 -8.21 -0.71 7.97
N HIS A 61 -9.47 -0.34 7.80
CA HIS A 61 -9.91 0.82 7.03
C HIS A 61 -10.64 1.79 7.96
N SER A 62 -10.20 3.04 7.95
CA SER A 62 -10.91 4.16 8.57
C SER A 62 -11.03 5.33 7.59
N ASP A 63 -11.79 6.33 7.99
CA ASP A 63 -11.93 7.62 7.31
C ASP A 63 -10.64 8.45 7.27
N ARG A 64 -9.65 8.14 8.11
CA ARG A 64 -8.40 8.92 8.25
C ARG A 64 -7.17 8.20 7.72
N TYR A 65 -7.17 6.88 7.78
CA TYR A 65 -6.01 6.07 7.44
C TYR A 65 -6.40 4.63 7.12
N LEU A 66 -5.51 3.97 6.37
CA LEU A 66 -5.52 2.54 6.11
C LEU A 66 -4.38 1.90 6.88
N ALA A 67 -4.66 0.98 7.80
CA ALA A 67 -3.60 0.16 8.38
C ALA A 67 -3.26 -0.97 7.41
N VAL A 68 -1.96 -1.22 7.26
CA VAL A 68 -1.44 -2.18 6.29
C VAL A 68 -0.38 -3.08 6.89
N ALA A 69 -0.29 -4.28 6.35
CA ALA A 69 0.82 -5.20 6.55
C ALA A 69 1.24 -5.75 5.19
N GLY A 70 2.54 -5.91 4.98
CA GLY A 70 3.09 -6.18 3.67
C GLY A 70 4.58 -6.48 3.69
N ARG A 71 5.16 -6.52 2.50
CA ARG A 71 6.60 -6.71 2.31
C ARG A 71 7.12 -5.93 1.11
N VAL A 72 8.40 -5.59 1.14
CA VAL A 72 9.12 -5.03 0.01
C VAL A 72 9.18 -6.09 -1.09
N LEU A 73 8.93 -5.68 -2.34
CA LEU A 73 9.17 -6.50 -3.50
C LEU A 73 10.62 -6.37 -3.90
N ALA A 74 11.33 -7.49 -3.92
CA ALA A 74 12.60 -7.55 -4.64
C ALA A 74 12.32 -7.25 -6.12
N GLN A 75 13.24 -6.55 -6.78
CA GLN A 75 13.08 -6.08 -8.16
C GLN A 75 12.75 -7.20 -9.18
N GLU A 76 13.00 -8.47 -8.82
CA GLU A 76 12.68 -9.67 -9.62
C GLU A 76 11.19 -10.05 -9.61
N ASP A 77 10.42 -9.72 -8.57
CA ASP A 77 8.99 -10.08 -8.46
C ASP A 77 8.05 -9.17 -9.29
N ALA A 78 8.57 -8.08 -9.87
CA ALA A 78 7.78 -7.14 -10.67
C ALA A 78 7.61 -7.58 -12.14
N ALA A 79 8.25 -8.68 -12.56
CA ALA A 79 8.33 -9.13 -13.95
C ALA A 79 7.58 -10.45 -14.25
N ALA A 80 6.78 -10.97 -13.30
CA ALA A 80 6.04 -12.22 -13.44
C ALA A 80 4.54 -12.03 -13.63
#